data_AF-A0A3T1DC95-F1
#
_entry.id   AF-A0A3T1DC95-F1
#
_cell.length_a   1.000
_cell.length_b   1.000
_cell.length_c   1.000
_cell.angle_alpha   90.00
_cell.angle_beta   90.00
_cell.angle_gamma   90.00
#
_symmetry.space_group_name_H-M   'P 1'
#
loop_
_entity.id
_entity.type
_entity.pdbx_description
1 polymer ?
#
loop_
_entity_poly.entity_id
_entity_poly.type
_entity_poly.pdbx_seq_one_letter_code
_entity_poly.pdbx_strand_id
1 'polypeptide(L)'
;MSQDSLYRKEYKRNGAKWASINPELLKAYISFADLAVAEGILSVSFKELIAIAVAHATGCPYCIDAHVVKAKSLSVTREQLFESIGVAAFVKAESAYLYSVNALNAFDGSGDDELFKRSYLEREEEWEAVNEDLYGAFAELRYRVLQSGAIAEKDKLIIAVAVAHVEGNAYAIDRLTRKAKEKGAAKGELAEAIAVATALKAGAAFSHRFNAIQAFEQDETVSS
;
A
#
# COMPACT_ATOMS: atom_id res chain seq x y z
N MET A 1 27.95 -10.02 -17.19
CA MET A 1 27.10 -9.27 -16.25
C MET A 1 26.87 -10.17 -15.07
N SER A 2 27.12 -9.75 -13.83
CA SER A 2 26.98 -10.67 -12.70
C SER A 2 25.52 -11.12 -12.57
N GLN A 3 25.32 -12.42 -12.34
CA GLN A 3 24.01 -13.04 -12.07
C GLN A 3 23.48 -12.71 -10.67
N ASP A 4 24.03 -11.68 -10.01
CA ASP A 4 23.81 -11.39 -8.59
C ASP A 4 22.57 -10.49 -8.33
N SER A 5 21.77 -10.23 -9.37
CA SER A 5 20.61 -9.34 -9.28
C SER A 5 19.31 -10.12 -9.26
N LEU A 6 18.57 -10.00 -8.14
CA LEU A 6 17.26 -10.61 -7.94
C LEU A 6 16.12 -9.82 -8.62
N TYR A 7 16.34 -8.57 -9.06
CA TYR A 7 15.29 -7.75 -9.69
C TYR A 7 15.84 -6.98 -10.90
N ARG A 8 15.91 -7.63 -12.06
CA ARG A 8 16.30 -6.97 -13.32
C ARG A 8 15.07 -6.58 -14.11
N LYS A 9 15.07 -5.38 -14.73
CA LYS A 9 13.98 -4.92 -15.61
C LYS A 9 13.72 -5.89 -16.76
N GLU A 10 14.77 -6.53 -17.28
CA GLU A 10 14.69 -7.52 -18.35
C GLU A 10 13.90 -8.78 -17.95
N TYR A 11 13.79 -9.13 -16.66
CA TYR A 11 13.04 -10.32 -16.23
C TYR A 11 11.54 -10.20 -16.52
N LYS A 12 11.03 -8.97 -16.79
CA LYS A 12 9.68 -8.77 -17.34
C LYS A 12 9.43 -9.60 -18.61
N ARG A 13 10.47 -9.92 -19.40
CA ARG A 13 10.37 -10.81 -20.58
C ARG A 13 9.85 -12.20 -20.23
N ASN A 14 10.11 -12.69 -19.01
CA ASN A 14 9.63 -13.97 -18.52
C ASN A 14 8.10 -13.95 -18.33
N GLY A 15 7.47 -12.76 -18.31
CA GLY A 15 6.02 -12.63 -18.26
C GLY A 15 5.28 -13.27 -19.43
N ALA A 16 5.89 -13.29 -20.62
CA ALA A 16 5.31 -13.95 -21.80
C ALA A 16 5.23 -15.48 -21.62
N LYS A 17 6.22 -16.08 -20.93
CA LYS A 17 6.25 -17.52 -20.64
C LYS A 17 5.11 -17.96 -19.72
N TRP A 18 4.69 -17.09 -18.80
CA TRP A 18 3.56 -17.37 -17.91
C TRP A 18 2.21 -16.98 -18.52
N ALA A 19 2.20 -16.00 -19.44
CA ALA A 19 1.01 -15.63 -20.20
C ALA A 19 0.46 -16.81 -21.03
N SER A 20 1.32 -17.72 -21.48
CA SER A 20 0.90 -18.93 -22.18
C SER A 20 0.39 -20.05 -21.26
N ILE A 21 0.74 -20.05 -19.96
CA ILE A 21 0.33 -21.08 -19.01
C ILE A 21 -1.13 -20.86 -18.57
N ASN A 22 -1.50 -19.61 -18.26
CA ASN A 22 -2.89 -19.26 -17.90
C ASN A 22 -3.31 -17.91 -18.51
N PRO A 23 -3.58 -17.89 -19.83
CA PRO A 23 -3.90 -16.65 -20.56
C PRO A 23 -5.21 -16.01 -20.10
N GLU A 24 -6.22 -16.81 -19.76
CA GLU A 24 -7.51 -16.29 -19.32
C GLU A 24 -7.42 -15.60 -17.95
N LEU A 25 -6.64 -16.16 -17.00
CA LEU A 25 -6.39 -15.51 -15.72
C LEU A 25 -5.62 -14.20 -15.88
N LEU A 26 -4.58 -14.19 -16.72
CA LEU A 26 -3.83 -12.97 -17.00
C LEU A 26 -4.73 -11.89 -17.63
N LYS A 27 -5.55 -12.27 -18.61
CA LYS A 27 -6.51 -11.39 -19.25
C LYS A 27 -7.51 -10.83 -18.25
N ALA A 28 -8.08 -11.65 -17.38
CA ALA A 28 -9.01 -11.21 -16.34
C ALA A 28 -8.35 -10.22 -15.36
N TYR A 29 -7.12 -10.50 -14.92
CA TYR A 29 -6.36 -9.59 -14.07
C TYR A 29 -6.09 -8.24 -14.76
N ILE A 30 -5.63 -8.26 -16.02
CA ILE A 30 -5.37 -7.02 -16.78
C ILE A 30 -6.65 -6.22 -16.94
N SER A 31 -7.76 -6.85 -17.35
CA SER A 31 -9.05 -6.16 -17.47
C SER A 31 -9.51 -5.54 -16.14
N PHE A 32 -9.32 -6.24 -15.02
CA PHE A 32 -9.61 -5.68 -13.71
C PHE A 32 -8.69 -4.50 -13.35
N ALA A 33 -7.38 -4.63 -13.56
CA ALA A 33 -6.41 -3.60 -13.26
C ALA A 33 -6.65 -2.33 -14.10
N ASP A 34 -6.94 -2.48 -15.40
CA ASP A 34 -7.26 -1.39 -16.31
C ASP A 34 -8.51 -0.62 -15.85
N LEU A 35 -9.55 -1.33 -15.43
CA LEU A 35 -10.76 -0.72 -14.87
C LEU A 35 -10.50 -0.01 -13.54
N ALA A 36 -9.65 -0.58 -12.68
CA ALA A 36 -9.32 0.01 -11.38
C ALA A 36 -8.64 1.38 -11.53
N VAL A 37 -7.75 1.54 -12.53
CA VAL A 37 -7.01 2.79 -12.78
C VAL A 37 -7.66 3.72 -13.81
N ALA A 38 -8.75 3.30 -14.46
CA ALA A 38 -9.49 4.13 -15.41
C ALA A 38 -10.05 5.41 -14.77
N GLU A 39 -10.31 6.44 -15.58
CA GLU A 39 -10.94 7.69 -15.12
C GLU A 39 -12.29 7.40 -14.45
N GLY A 40 -12.58 8.09 -13.34
CA GLY A 40 -13.81 7.91 -12.56
C GLY A 40 -14.11 9.12 -11.70
N ILE A 41 -14.56 8.90 -10.47
CA ILE A 41 -14.65 9.98 -9.46
C ILE A 41 -13.25 10.51 -9.15
N LEU A 42 -12.28 9.61 -9.07
CA LEU A 42 -10.87 9.95 -8.96
C LEU A 42 -10.24 10.00 -10.36
N SER A 43 -9.39 11.00 -10.58
CA SER A 43 -8.66 11.12 -11.83
C SER A 43 -7.64 10.01 -12.01
N VAL A 44 -7.28 9.71 -13.27
CA VAL A 44 -6.20 8.74 -13.54
C VAL A 44 -4.90 9.15 -12.85
N SER A 45 -4.55 10.45 -12.86
CA SER A 45 -3.33 10.94 -12.20
C SER A 45 -3.34 10.70 -10.68
N PHE A 46 -4.50 10.85 -10.03
CA PHE A 46 -4.64 10.59 -8.61
C PHE A 46 -4.64 9.08 -8.29
N LYS A 47 -5.25 8.26 -9.15
CA LYS A 47 -5.17 6.79 -9.04
C LYS A 47 -3.74 6.28 -9.18
N GLU A 48 -2.92 6.90 -10.00
CA GLU A 48 -1.49 6.59 -10.06
C GLU A 48 -0.73 6.98 -8.77
N LEU A 49 -1.11 8.07 -8.09
CA LEU A 49 -0.56 8.39 -6.76
C LEU A 49 -0.92 7.33 -5.73
N ILE A 50 -2.15 6.80 -5.76
CA ILE A 50 -2.57 5.67 -4.89
C ILE A 50 -1.76 4.42 -5.24
N ALA A 51 -1.61 4.11 -6.54
CA ALA A 51 -0.84 2.96 -6.99
C ALA A 51 0.63 3.01 -6.54
N ILE A 52 1.25 4.21 -6.58
CA ILE A 52 2.60 4.43 -6.09
C ILE A 52 2.71 4.19 -4.58
N ALA A 53 1.77 4.71 -3.78
CA ALA A 53 1.77 4.46 -2.33
C ALA A 53 1.67 2.96 -2.02
N VAL A 54 0.77 2.26 -2.71
CA VAL A 54 0.60 0.81 -2.55
C VAL A 54 1.82 0.02 -3.02
N ALA A 55 2.47 0.44 -4.12
CA ALA A 55 3.70 -0.18 -4.60
C ALA A 55 4.84 -0.08 -3.57
N HIS A 56 4.93 1.05 -2.85
CA HIS A 56 5.89 1.21 -1.75
C HIS A 56 5.49 0.39 -0.51
N ALA A 57 4.18 0.31 -0.21
CA ALA A 57 3.70 -0.50 0.90
C ALA A 57 3.96 -2.01 0.72
N THR A 58 3.81 -2.49 -0.52
CA THR A 58 4.07 -3.89 -0.91
C THR A 58 5.54 -4.18 -1.23
N GLY A 59 6.36 -3.14 -1.43
CA GLY A 59 7.78 -3.28 -1.77
C GLY A 59 8.05 -3.86 -3.17
N CYS A 60 7.11 -3.73 -4.12
CA CYS A 60 7.28 -4.28 -5.47
C CYS A 60 8.06 -3.33 -6.40
N PRO A 61 9.33 -3.62 -6.74
CA PRO A 61 10.15 -2.70 -7.54
C PRO A 61 9.65 -2.53 -8.97
N TYR A 62 9.00 -3.56 -9.54
CA TYR A 62 8.40 -3.48 -10.87
C TYR A 62 7.19 -2.53 -10.91
N CYS A 63 6.35 -2.56 -9.87
CA CYS A 63 5.23 -1.66 -9.71
C CYS A 63 5.70 -0.23 -9.45
N ILE A 64 6.72 -0.04 -8.58
CA ILE A 64 7.32 1.27 -8.32
C ILE A 64 7.77 1.91 -9.64
N ASP A 65 8.57 1.19 -10.44
CA ASP A 65 9.08 1.71 -11.72
C ASP A 65 7.93 2.03 -12.70
N ALA A 66 6.97 1.11 -12.86
CA ALA A 66 5.88 1.28 -13.83
C ALA A 66 4.96 2.46 -13.50
N HIS A 67 4.49 2.55 -12.25
CA HIS A 67 3.53 3.58 -11.84
C HIS A 67 4.18 4.95 -11.69
N VAL A 68 5.46 5.04 -11.29
CA VAL A 68 6.17 6.33 -11.29
C VAL A 68 6.36 6.87 -12.71
N VAL A 69 6.71 6.02 -13.68
CA VAL A 69 6.82 6.44 -15.09
C VAL A 69 5.46 6.90 -15.63
N LYS A 70 4.38 6.17 -15.31
CA LYS A 70 3.02 6.52 -15.72
C LYS A 70 2.56 7.84 -15.10
N ALA A 71 2.73 8.02 -13.78
CA ALA A 71 2.40 9.25 -13.08
C ALA A 71 3.16 10.46 -13.67
N LYS A 72 4.45 10.30 -13.97
CA LYS A 72 5.24 11.34 -14.63
C LYS A 72 4.67 11.73 -16.00
N SER A 73 4.18 10.77 -16.78
CA SER A 73 3.53 11.06 -18.08
C SER A 73 2.19 11.80 -17.95
N LEU A 74 1.59 11.77 -16.75
CA LEU A 74 0.35 12.48 -16.38
C LEU A 74 0.62 13.78 -15.61
N SER A 75 1.85 14.30 -15.68
CA SER A 75 2.27 15.55 -15.04
C SER A 75 2.16 15.58 -13.51
N VAL A 76 2.16 14.42 -12.85
CA VAL A 76 2.29 14.34 -11.38
C VAL A 76 3.63 14.93 -10.96
N THR A 77 3.63 15.81 -9.96
CA THR A 77 4.85 16.50 -9.52
C THR A 77 5.71 15.65 -8.59
N ARG A 78 6.96 16.05 -8.37
CA ARG A 78 7.86 15.37 -7.43
C ARG A 78 7.37 15.50 -5.99
N GLU A 79 6.73 16.62 -5.66
CA GLU A 79 6.15 16.91 -4.35
C GLU A 79 4.96 15.99 -4.08
N GLN A 80 4.06 15.81 -5.05
CA GLN A 80 2.95 14.85 -4.93
C GLN A 80 3.46 13.41 -4.81
N LEU A 81 4.47 13.05 -5.62
CA LEU A 81 5.13 11.75 -5.52
C LEU A 81 5.69 11.52 -4.10
N PHE A 82 6.44 12.49 -3.57
CA PHE A 82 7.04 12.42 -2.24
C PHE A 82 5.97 12.31 -1.14
N GLU A 83 4.92 13.11 -1.20
CA GLU A 83 3.83 13.07 -0.23
C GLU A 83 3.07 11.74 -0.25
N SER A 84 2.82 11.16 -1.43
CA SER A 84 2.21 9.82 -1.56
C SER A 84 3.08 8.73 -0.91
N ILE A 85 4.40 8.77 -1.13
CA ILE A 85 5.34 7.85 -0.47
C ILE A 85 5.34 8.06 1.05
N GLY A 86 5.30 9.31 1.51
CA GLY A 86 5.19 9.66 2.92
C GLY A 86 3.94 9.08 3.57
N VAL A 87 2.79 9.14 2.90
CA VAL A 87 1.54 8.50 3.36
C VAL A 87 1.73 6.99 3.49
N ALA A 88 2.34 6.32 2.51
CA ALA A 88 2.60 4.88 2.59
C ALA A 88 3.49 4.52 3.80
N ALA A 89 4.59 5.25 4.01
CA ALA A 89 5.49 5.04 5.14
C ALA A 89 4.77 5.23 6.49
N PHE A 90 3.99 6.30 6.61
CA PHE A 90 3.17 6.58 7.78
C PHE A 90 2.17 5.46 8.07
N VAL A 91 1.40 4.99 7.08
CA VAL A 91 0.36 3.97 7.32
C VAL A 91 0.97 2.63 7.74
N LYS A 92 2.16 2.26 7.23
CA LYS A 92 2.88 1.08 7.72
C LYS A 92 3.27 1.23 9.19
N ALA A 93 3.81 2.39 9.57
CA ALA A 93 4.18 2.68 10.94
C ALA A 93 2.93 2.74 11.86
N GLU A 94 1.85 3.37 11.41
CA GLU A 94 0.57 3.40 12.13
C GLU A 94 -0.05 2.03 12.27
N SER A 95 0.03 1.17 11.26
CA SER A 95 -0.49 -0.20 11.37
C SER A 95 0.27 -1.00 12.43
N ALA A 96 1.61 -0.92 12.47
CA ALA A 96 2.39 -1.56 13.51
C ALA A 96 2.08 -0.97 14.90
N TYR A 97 1.97 0.35 14.99
CA TYR A 97 1.67 1.06 16.22
C TYR A 97 0.28 0.73 16.75
N LEU A 98 -0.76 0.64 15.91
CA LEU A 98 -2.12 0.33 16.35
C LEU A 98 -2.28 -1.09 16.88
N TYR A 99 -1.49 -2.06 16.40
CA TYR A 99 -1.49 -3.40 16.98
C TYR A 99 -0.85 -3.46 18.38
N SER A 100 -0.21 -2.40 18.84
CA SER A 100 0.35 -2.34 20.19
C SER A 100 -0.72 -2.47 21.27
N VAL A 101 -1.96 -2.04 21.02
CA VAL A 101 -3.06 -2.19 22.01
C VAL A 101 -3.43 -3.66 22.22
N ASN A 102 -3.29 -4.50 21.19
CA ASN A 102 -3.40 -5.95 21.34
C ASN A 102 -2.26 -6.51 22.19
N ALA A 103 -1.05 -5.99 22.00
CA ALA A 103 0.10 -6.37 22.80
C ALA A 103 -0.12 -5.99 24.28
N LEU A 104 -0.66 -4.81 24.56
CA LEU A 104 -1.06 -4.41 25.93
C LEU A 104 -2.14 -5.34 26.50
N ASN A 105 -3.20 -5.64 25.73
CA ASN A 105 -4.25 -6.56 26.19
C ASN A 105 -3.70 -7.95 26.54
N ALA A 106 -2.77 -8.46 25.73
CA ALA A 106 -2.12 -9.73 25.98
C ALA A 106 -1.15 -9.67 27.16
N PHE A 107 -0.40 -8.57 27.30
CA PHE A 107 0.59 -8.36 28.36
C PHE A 107 -0.06 -8.24 29.74
N ASP A 108 -1.16 -7.48 29.84
CA ASP A 108 -1.87 -7.24 31.10
C ASP A 108 -2.91 -8.32 31.43
N GLY A 109 -3.18 -9.24 30.50
CA GLY A 109 -4.25 -10.23 30.63
C GLY A 109 -5.65 -9.62 30.65
N SER A 110 -5.82 -8.43 30.06
CA SER A 110 -7.09 -7.69 29.97
C SER A 110 -7.87 -7.95 28.68
N GLY A 111 -7.36 -8.86 27.83
CA GLY A 111 -8.05 -9.31 26.62
C GLY A 111 -9.33 -10.10 26.94
N ASP A 112 -10.29 -10.00 26.03
CA ASP A 112 -11.48 -10.86 26.00
C ASP A 112 -11.46 -11.75 24.73
N ASP A 113 -12.57 -12.40 24.41
CA ASP A 113 -12.66 -13.33 23.27
C ASP A 113 -12.61 -12.64 21.89
N GLU A 114 -12.57 -11.30 21.81
CA GLU A 114 -12.39 -10.58 20.56
C GLU A 114 -10.96 -10.02 20.39
N LEU A 115 -10.43 -10.17 19.18
CA LEU A 115 -9.08 -9.69 18.87
C LEU A 115 -9.03 -8.22 18.46
N PHE A 116 -10.08 -7.61 17.92
CA PHE A 116 -9.98 -6.26 17.34
C PHE A 116 -11.17 -5.37 17.71
N LYS A 117 -11.25 -4.92 18.97
CA LYS A 117 -12.27 -3.94 19.40
C LYS A 117 -11.81 -2.51 19.17
N ARG A 118 -12.69 -1.68 18.61
CA ARG A 118 -12.44 -0.24 18.49
C ARG A 118 -12.09 0.41 19.83
N SER A 119 -12.76 0.01 20.91
CA SER A 119 -12.49 0.54 22.26
C SER A 119 -11.08 0.23 22.76
N TYR A 120 -10.40 -0.79 22.23
CA TYR A 120 -8.99 -1.02 22.59
C TYR A 120 -8.07 0.13 22.17
N LEU A 121 -8.46 0.94 21.18
CA LEU A 121 -7.71 2.14 20.80
C LEU A 121 -7.68 3.21 21.89
N GLU A 122 -8.58 3.16 22.89
CA GLU A 122 -8.55 4.04 24.06
C GLU A 122 -7.28 3.81 24.91
N ARG A 123 -6.65 2.63 24.76
CA ARG A 123 -5.40 2.27 25.43
C ARG A 123 -4.15 2.82 24.74
N GLU A 124 -4.28 3.46 23.56
CA GLU A 124 -3.13 4.02 22.83
C GLU A 124 -2.35 5.04 23.69
N GLU A 125 -3.05 5.79 24.54
CA GLU A 125 -2.47 6.81 25.44
C GLU A 125 -1.60 6.20 26.54
N GLU A 126 -1.75 4.91 26.87
CA GLU A 126 -0.90 4.24 27.84
C GLU A 126 0.58 4.22 27.40
N TRP A 127 0.83 4.24 26.08
CA TRP A 127 2.19 4.32 25.55
C TRP A 127 2.85 5.68 25.76
N GLU A 128 2.07 6.76 25.85
CA GLU A 128 2.59 8.09 26.21
C GLU A 128 3.20 8.07 27.61
N ALA A 129 2.53 7.40 28.56
CA ALA A 129 3.05 7.22 29.91
C ALA A 129 4.31 6.34 29.98
N VAL A 130 4.50 5.44 29.01
CA VAL A 130 5.72 4.61 28.88
C VAL A 130 6.89 5.40 28.29
N ASN A 131 6.64 6.18 27.23
CA ASN A 131 7.65 6.98 26.55
C ASN A 131 7.02 8.15 25.79
N GLU A 132 6.92 9.29 26.46
CA GLU A 132 6.33 10.53 25.94
C GLU A 132 7.04 11.01 24.67
N ASP A 133 8.38 11.00 24.65
CA ASP A 133 9.17 11.47 23.49
C ASP A 133 8.89 10.63 22.23
N LEU A 134 8.85 9.30 22.37
CA LEU A 134 8.59 8.40 21.26
C LEU A 134 7.14 8.54 20.77
N TYR A 135 6.19 8.63 21.69
CA TYR A 135 4.79 8.85 21.37
C TYR A 135 4.57 10.18 20.63
N GLY A 136 5.14 11.27 21.17
CA GLY A 136 5.08 12.60 20.60
C GLY A 136 5.71 12.67 19.19
N ALA A 137 6.85 12.01 18.99
CA ALA A 137 7.48 11.92 17.67
C ALA A 137 6.59 11.20 16.65
N PHE A 138 5.90 10.12 17.06
CA PHE A 138 4.97 9.41 16.19
C PHE A 138 3.71 10.22 15.89
N ALA A 139 3.16 10.92 16.88
CA ALA A 139 2.03 11.83 16.71
C ALA A 139 2.36 12.99 15.76
N GLU A 140 3.58 13.55 15.85
CA GLU A 140 4.07 14.59 14.95
C GLU A 140 4.24 14.07 13.52
N LEU A 141 4.79 12.85 13.33
CA LEU A 141 4.86 12.21 12.02
C LEU A 141 3.47 12.10 11.37
N ARG A 142 2.48 11.60 12.13
CA ARG A 142 1.08 11.51 11.70
C ARG A 142 0.54 12.87 11.25
N TYR A 143 0.74 13.90 12.07
CA TYR A 143 0.29 15.27 11.78
C TYR A 143 0.92 15.82 10.50
N ARG A 144 2.26 15.77 10.40
CA ARG A 144 3.02 16.32 9.26
C ARG A 144 2.71 15.61 7.95
N VAL A 145 2.57 14.29 7.97
CA VAL A 145 2.28 13.52 6.75
C VAL A 145 0.89 13.85 6.23
N LEU A 146 -0.12 13.89 7.10
CA LEU A 146 -1.51 14.08 6.69
C LEU A 146 -1.91 15.54 6.45
N GLN A 147 -1.18 16.51 7.00
CA GLN A 147 -1.43 17.94 6.75
C GLN A 147 -1.38 18.26 5.24
N SER A 148 -2.28 19.12 4.76
CA SER A 148 -2.32 19.54 3.35
C SER A 148 -0.97 20.09 2.86
N GLY A 149 -0.58 19.68 1.66
CA GLY A 149 0.60 20.17 0.95
C GLY A 149 0.35 20.14 -0.56
N ALA A 150 1.22 19.47 -1.32
CA ALA A 150 1.01 19.23 -2.75
C ALA A 150 -0.19 18.30 -3.04
N ILE A 151 -0.57 17.50 -2.04
CA ILE A 151 -1.80 16.71 -1.97
C ILE A 151 -2.64 17.27 -0.81
N ALA A 152 -3.93 17.48 -1.04
CA ALA A 152 -4.85 17.92 0.01
C ALA A 152 -5.00 16.86 1.10
N GLU A 153 -5.26 17.27 2.34
CA GLU A 153 -5.44 16.36 3.49
C GLU A 153 -6.49 15.26 3.23
N LYS A 154 -7.64 15.61 2.63
CA LYS A 154 -8.68 14.63 2.24
C LYS A 154 -8.12 13.55 1.32
N ASP A 155 -7.34 13.97 0.32
CA ASP A 155 -6.78 13.09 -0.69
C ASP A 155 -5.65 12.22 -0.12
N LYS A 156 -4.85 12.76 0.81
CA LYS A 156 -3.89 11.97 1.59
C LYS A 156 -4.57 10.89 2.41
N LEU A 157 -5.72 11.19 3.03
CA LEU A 157 -6.51 10.21 3.76
C LEU A 157 -7.11 9.14 2.85
N ILE A 158 -7.51 9.47 1.62
CA ILE A 158 -7.95 8.48 0.62
C ILE A 158 -6.80 7.52 0.26
N ILE A 159 -5.59 8.06 0.02
CA ILE A 159 -4.38 7.24 -0.19
C ILE A 159 -4.11 6.37 1.04
N ALA A 160 -4.24 6.93 2.24
CA ALA A 160 -3.98 6.22 3.49
C ALA A 160 -4.94 5.03 3.69
N VAL A 161 -6.23 5.20 3.37
CA VAL A 161 -7.24 4.13 3.39
C VAL A 161 -6.85 3.00 2.42
N ALA A 162 -6.39 3.34 1.22
CA ALA A 162 -5.93 2.35 0.24
C ALA A 162 -4.76 1.51 0.78
N VAL A 163 -3.76 2.15 1.39
CA VAL A 163 -2.62 1.46 2.01
C VAL A 163 -3.04 0.63 3.22
N ALA A 164 -3.97 1.11 4.05
CA ALA A 164 -4.47 0.36 5.20
C ALA A 164 -5.16 -0.96 4.80
N HIS A 165 -5.87 -0.98 3.67
CA HIS A 165 -6.44 -2.22 3.11
C HIS A 165 -5.37 -3.20 2.64
N VAL A 166 -4.23 -2.71 2.17
CA VAL A 166 -3.10 -3.54 1.76
C VAL A 166 -2.42 -4.17 2.97
N GLU A 167 -2.25 -3.42 4.06
CA GLU A 167 -1.73 -3.93 5.33
C GLU A 167 -2.72 -4.87 6.04
N GLY A 168 -4.02 -4.73 5.79
CA GLY A 168 -5.06 -5.55 6.41
C GLY A 168 -5.29 -5.22 7.89
N ASN A 169 -4.90 -4.02 8.34
CA ASN A 169 -5.06 -3.59 9.72
C ASN A 169 -6.45 -2.99 9.95
N ALA A 170 -7.28 -3.70 10.72
CA ALA A 170 -8.66 -3.31 11.02
C ALA A 170 -8.77 -1.94 11.69
N TYR A 171 -7.83 -1.59 12.59
CA TYR A 171 -7.81 -0.29 13.25
C TYR A 171 -7.45 0.85 12.32
N ALA A 172 -6.42 0.65 11.48
CA ALA A 172 -6.03 1.65 10.49
C ALA A 172 -7.16 1.87 9.48
N ILE A 173 -7.80 0.79 9.01
CA ILE A 173 -8.96 0.86 8.11
C ILE A 173 -10.08 1.68 8.75
N ASP A 174 -10.48 1.37 10.00
CA ASP A 174 -11.56 2.11 10.69
C ASP A 174 -11.20 3.58 10.91
N ARG A 175 -10.03 3.85 11.50
CA ARG A 175 -9.57 5.20 11.86
C ARG A 175 -9.42 6.09 10.63
N LEU A 176 -8.70 5.64 9.62
CA LEU A 176 -8.40 6.45 8.43
C LEU A 176 -9.65 6.65 7.57
N THR A 177 -10.54 5.66 7.49
CA THR A 177 -11.82 5.80 6.78
C THR A 177 -12.72 6.85 7.43
N ARG A 178 -12.79 6.86 8.77
CA ARG A 178 -13.56 7.87 9.51
C ARG A 178 -12.98 9.27 9.31
N LYS A 179 -11.66 9.43 9.42
CA LYS A 179 -10.99 10.71 9.16
C LYS A 179 -11.21 11.18 7.73
N ALA A 180 -11.11 10.29 6.73
CA ALA A 180 -11.39 10.62 5.34
C ALA A 180 -12.82 11.15 5.17
N LYS A 181 -13.81 10.46 5.77
CA LYS A 181 -15.21 10.89 5.78
C LYS A 181 -15.40 12.26 6.45
N GLU A 182 -14.76 12.49 7.60
CA GLU A 182 -14.80 13.77 8.32
C GLU A 182 -14.23 14.92 7.47
N LYS A 183 -13.24 14.64 6.60
CA LYS A 183 -12.69 15.58 5.62
C LYS A 183 -13.45 15.64 4.30
N GLY A 184 -14.62 15.00 4.22
CA GLY A 184 -15.53 15.09 3.08
C GLY A 184 -15.26 14.09 1.95
N ALA A 185 -14.47 13.04 2.19
CA ALA A 185 -14.29 11.97 1.20
C ALA A 185 -15.63 11.25 0.94
N ALA A 186 -15.98 11.11 -0.34
CA ALA A 186 -17.16 10.39 -0.76
C ALA A 186 -16.92 8.88 -0.73
N LYS A 187 -17.99 8.10 -0.49
CA LYS A 187 -17.93 6.63 -0.52
C LYS A 187 -17.37 6.09 -1.85
N GLY A 188 -17.69 6.75 -2.96
CA GLY A 188 -17.18 6.39 -4.28
C GLY A 188 -15.67 6.60 -4.45
N GLU A 189 -15.11 7.68 -3.89
CA GLU A 189 -13.66 7.92 -3.89
C GLU A 189 -12.93 6.80 -3.13
N LEU A 190 -13.44 6.43 -1.95
CA LEU A 190 -12.88 5.34 -1.16
C LEU A 190 -12.99 3.99 -1.90
N ALA A 191 -14.12 3.72 -2.55
CA ALA A 191 -14.31 2.50 -3.33
C ALA A 191 -13.31 2.39 -4.49
N GLU A 192 -13.08 3.48 -5.23
CA GLU A 192 -12.09 3.51 -6.31
C GLU A 192 -10.66 3.34 -5.78
N ALA A 193 -10.31 3.99 -4.66
CA ALA A 193 -9.01 3.83 -4.04
C ALA A 193 -8.75 2.38 -3.57
N ILE A 194 -9.77 1.73 -3.00
CA ILE A 194 -9.71 0.31 -2.60
C ILE A 194 -9.57 -0.60 -3.83
N ALA A 195 -10.23 -0.28 -4.95
CA ALA A 195 -10.09 -1.04 -6.19
C ALA A 195 -8.64 -0.96 -6.73
N VAL A 196 -8.03 0.24 -6.73
CA VAL A 196 -6.62 0.43 -7.09
C VAL A 196 -5.72 -0.38 -6.14
N ALA A 197 -5.92 -0.29 -4.83
CA ALA A 197 -5.16 -1.07 -3.85
C ALA A 197 -5.26 -2.58 -4.08
N THR A 198 -6.47 -3.07 -4.39
CA THR A 198 -6.72 -4.49 -4.68
C THR A 198 -5.97 -4.94 -5.94
N ALA A 199 -6.07 -4.15 -7.02
CA ALA A 199 -5.36 -4.42 -8.26
C ALA A 199 -3.84 -4.45 -8.05
N LEU A 200 -3.29 -3.48 -7.31
CA LEU A 200 -1.86 -3.39 -7.08
C LEU A 200 -1.32 -4.48 -6.14
N LYS A 201 -2.08 -4.87 -5.10
CA LYS A 201 -1.70 -5.98 -4.22
C LYS A 201 -1.64 -7.30 -4.98
N ALA A 202 -2.62 -7.57 -5.85
CA ALA A 202 -2.58 -8.70 -6.77
C ALA A 202 -1.43 -8.55 -7.79
N GLY A 203 -1.24 -7.35 -8.34
CA GLY A 203 -0.20 -7.02 -9.32
C GLY A 203 1.23 -7.20 -8.82
N ALA A 204 1.48 -6.94 -7.54
CA ALA A 204 2.76 -7.20 -6.89
C ALA A 204 3.08 -8.71 -6.91
N ALA A 205 2.12 -9.54 -6.48
CA ALA A 205 2.26 -11.00 -6.51
C ALA A 205 2.47 -11.51 -7.95
N PHE A 206 1.70 -10.99 -8.90
CA PHE A 206 1.93 -11.28 -10.33
C PHE A 206 3.34 -10.87 -10.74
N SER A 207 3.79 -9.66 -10.48
CA SER A 207 5.08 -9.15 -10.97
C SER A 207 6.28 -9.89 -10.36
N HIS A 208 6.18 -10.36 -9.12
CA HIS A 208 7.25 -11.10 -8.46
C HIS A 208 7.46 -12.51 -9.07
N ARG A 209 6.49 -13.03 -9.84
CA ARG A 209 6.64 -14.31 -10.56
C ARG A 209 7.83 -14.34 -11.51
N PHE A 210 8.28 -13.19 -12.02
CA PHE A 210 9.44 -13.12 -12.92
C PHE A 210 10.71 -13.67 -12.27
N ASN A 211 10.86 -13.45 -10.96
CA ASN A 211 11.98 -13.96 -10.18
C ASN A 211 11.82 -15.46 -9.88
N ALA A 212 10.60 -15.90 -9.58
CA ALA A 212 10.31 -17.32 -9.38
C ALA A 212 10.65 -18.15 -10.64
N ILE A 213 10.32 -17.64 -11.84
CA ILE A 213 10.71 -18.27 -13.11
C ILE A 213 12.23 -18.28 -13.28
N GLN A 214 12.89 -17.15 -13.03
CA GLN A 214 14.33 -17.06 -13.18
C GLN A 214 15.08 -18.04 -12.26
N ALA A 215 14.59 -18.22 -11.04
CA ALA A 215 15.12 -19.20 -10.09
C ALA A 215 14.86 -20.64 -10.56
N PHE A 216 13.62 -20.95 -10.98
CA PHE A 216 13.26 -22.28 -11.48
C PHE A 216 14.09 -22.70 -12.71
N GLU A 217 14.33 -21.77 -13.64
CA GLU A 217 15.08 -22.05 -14.88
C GLU A 217 16.60 -22.02 -14.69
N GLN A 218 17.15 -21.38 -13.65
CA GLN A 218 18.59 -21.39 -13.39
C GLN A 218 19.10 -22.78 -13.00
N ASP A 219 18.31 -23.55 -12.25
CA ASP A 219 18.67 -24.90 -11.80
C ASP A 219 18.68 -25.94 -12.96
N GLU A 220 17.94 -25.69 -14.04
CA GLU A 220 17.95 -26.56 -15.22
C GLU A 220 19.26 -26.49 -16.02
N THR A 221 20.07 -25.43 -15.84
CA THR A 221 21.33 -25.25 -16.57
C THR A 221 22.57 -25.82 -15.87
N VAL A 222 22.42 -26.29 -14.62
CA VAL A 222 23.52 -26.88 -13.82
C VAL A 222 23.47 -28.43 -13.84
N SER A 223 22.42 -28.99 -14.44
CA SER A 223 22.14 -30.44 -14.46
C SER A 223 22.36 -31.12 -15.82
N SER A 224 23.00 -30.44 -16.79
CA SER A 224 23.42 -30.98 -18.10
C SER A 224 24.93 -30.92 -18.28
#